data_AF-A0A382HFB2-F1
#
_entry.id   AF-A0A382HFB2-F1
#
_cell.length_a   1.000
_cell.length_b   1.000
_cell.length_c   1.000
_cell.angle_alpha   90.00
_cell.angle_beta   90.00
_cell.angle_gamma   90.00
#
_symmetry.space_group_name_H-M   'P 1'
#
loop_
_entity.id
_entity.type
_entity.pdbx_description
1 polymer ?
#
loop_
_entity_poly.entity_id
_entity_poly.type
_entity_poly.pdbx_seq_one_letter_code
_entity_poly.pdbx_strand_id
1 'polypeptide(L)' 'MSSEAGQLFPNKGQGHSFYMEMALKQAASAFKQDEVPIGAVVIQGNAVVGRGYNQRETLKDPTAHAEMIAITAAANT' A
#
# COMPACT_ATOMS: atom_id res chain seq x y z
N MET A 1 -27.66 -21.70 -0.88
CA MET A 1 -26.63 -21.16 -1.79
C MET A 1 -25.99 -19.93 -1.15
N SER A 2 -25.37 -20.12 0.01
CA SER A 2 -24.60 -19.10 0.72
C SER A 2 -23.32 -18.79 -0.08
N SER A 3 -23.01 -17.51 -0.22
CA SER A 3 -22.16 -16.90 -1.24
C SER A 3 -20.65 -17.20 -1.09
N GLU A 4 -20.05 -17.85 -2.09
CA GLU A 4 -18.59 -18.12 -2.22
C GLU A 4 -17.71 -16.85 -2.11
N ALA A 5 -18.27 -15.68 -2.44
CA ALA A 5 -17.55 -14.40 -2.40
C ALA A 5 -17.06 -13.99 -1.00
N GLY A 6 -17.74 -14.42 0.07
CA GLY A 6 -17.33 -14.16 1.45
C GLY A 6 -16.12 -15.00 1.88
N GLN A 7 -15.88 -16.13 1.20
CA GLN A 7 -14.76 -17.03 1.46
C GLN A 7 -13.48 -16.55 0.75
N LEU A 8 -13.61 -15.94 -0.43
CA LEU A 8 -12.49 -15.42 -1.21
C LEU A 8 -11.88 -14.14 -0.61
N PHE A 9 -12.71 -13.30 0.01
CA PHE A 9 -12.29 -12.04 0.62
C PHE A 9 -12.83 -11.93 2.05
N PRO A 10 -12.22 -12.64 3.03
CA PRO A 10 -12.73 -12.72 4.40
C PRO A 10 -12.83 -11.36 5.11
N ASN A 11 -12.12 -10.34 4.60
CA ASN A 11 -12.09 -8.99 5.17
C ASN A 11 -12.83 -7.94 4.33
N LYS A 12 -13.65 -8.35 3.36
CA LYS A 12 -14.41 -7.41 2.51
C LYS A 12 -15.39 -6.59 3.36
N GLY A 13 -15.26 -5.26 3.34
CA GLY A 13 -16.09 -4.34 4.11
C GLY A 13 -15.64 -4.10 5.56
N GLN A 14 -14.48 -4.61 5.96
CA GLN A 14 -13.90 -4.30 7.27
C GLN A 14 -13.24 -2.91 7.29
N GLY A 15 -12.98 -2.40 8.51
CA GLY A 15 -12.46 -1.05 8.76
C GLY A 15 -11.05 -0.81 8.22
N HIS A 16 -10.94 -0.49 6.93
CA HIS A 16 -9.66 -0.15 6.29
C HIS A 16 -9.27 1.32 6.42
N SER A 17 -10.15 2.18 6.94
CA SER A 17 -9.95 3.64 7.00
C SER A 17 -8.64 4.03 7.70
N PHE A 18 -8.31 3.35 8.81
CA PHE A 18 -7.05 3.56 9.53
C PHE A 18 -5.82 3.29 8.65
N TYR A 19 -5.81 2.18 7.93
CA TYR A 19 -4.70 1.82 7.04
C TYR A 19 -4.66 2.67 5.78
N MET A 20 -5.83 3.06 5.26
CA MET A 20 -5.93 3.99 4.13
C MET A 20 -5.39 5.37 4.48
N GLU A 21 -5.60 5.85 5.71
CA GLU A 21 -4.98 7.09 6.18
C GLU A 21 -3.44 6.98 6.17
N MET A 22 -2.89 5.82 6.51
CA MET A 22 -1.44 5.58 6.41
C MET A 22 -0.95 5.56 4.96
N ALA A 23 -1.70 4.96 4.03
CA ALA A 23 -1.38 5.00 2.60
C ALA A 23 -1.43 6.44 2.04
N LEU A 24 -2.43 7.23 2.44
CA LEU A 24 -2.53 8.64 2.08
C LEU A 24 -1.35 9.49 2.63
N LYS A 25 -0.84 9.17 3.82
CA LYS A 25 0.38 9.80 4.33
C LYS A 25 1.60 9.49 3.46
N GLN A 26 1.69 8.28 2.92
CA GLN A 26 2.74 7.93 1.95
C GLN A 26 2.56 8.68 0.62
N ALA A 27 1.33 8.79 0.10
CA ALA A 27 1.03 9.58 -1.09
C ALA A 27 1.40 11.07 -0.91
N ALA A 28 1.17 11.64 0.27
CA ALA A 28 1.60 13.00 0.60
C ALA A 28 3.14 13.14 0.62
N SER A 29 3.87 12.10 1.00
CA SER A 29 5.33 12.08 0.88
C SER A 29 5.79 12.05 -0.57
N ALA A 30 5.18 11.23 -1.42
CA ALA A 30 5.44 11.24 -2.88
C ALA A 30 5.21 12.65 -3.46
N PHE A 31 4.07 13.27 -3.14
CA PHE A 31 3.77 14.62 -3.61
C PHE A 31 4.85 15.65 -3.24
N LYS A 32 5.37 15.57 -2.01
CA LYS A 32 6.45 16.48 -1.54
C LYS A 32 7.78 16.25 -2.25
N GLN A 33 7.96 15.12 -2.91
CA GLN A 33 9.15 14.75 -3.67
C GLN A 33 8.95 14.91 -5.18
N ASP A 34 7.89 15.63 -5.60
CA ASP A 34 7.49 15.80 -7.00
C ASP A 34 7.24 14.47 -7.74
N GLU A 35 6.83 13.43 -7.00
CA GLU A 35 6.43 12.13 -7.53
C GLU A 35 4.92 12.05 -7.78
N VAL A 36 4.49 11.04 -8.55
CA VAL A 36 3.06 10.71 -8.67
C VAL A 36 2.51 10.37 -7.26
N PRO A 37 1.46 11.05 -6.77
CA PRO A 37 1.04 10.99 -5.36
C PRO A 37 0.26 9.70 -5.06
N ILE A 38 0.98 8.58 -5.04
CA ILE A 38 0.47 7.24 -4.74
C ILE A 38 1.25 6.69 -3.55
N GLY A 39 0.51 6.10 -2.61
CA GLY A 39 1.06 5.43 -1.44
C GLY A 39 0.39 4.08 -1.22
N ALA A 40 1.14 3.14 -0.66
CA ALA A 40 0.71 1.77 -0.41
C ALA A 40 1.18 1.31 0.97
N VAL A 41 0.38 0.42 1.58
CA VAL A 41 0.72 -0.27 2.82
C VAL A 41 0.37 -1.74 2.69
N VAL A 42 1.21 -2.61 3.28
CA VAL A 42 0.96 -4.05 3.39
C VAL A 42 0.69 -4.38 4.84
N ILE A 43 -0.39 -5.11 5.09
CA ILE A 43 -0.88 -5.44 6.43
C ILE A 43 -0.90 -6.95 6.57
N GLN A 44 -0.36 -7.46 7.68
CA GLN A 44 -0.46 -8.86 8.06
C GLN A 44 -1.03 -8.95 9.47
N GLY A 45 -2.18 -9.61 9.61
CA GLY A 45 -2.97 -9.54 10.85
C GLY A 45 -3.41 -8.09 11.12
N ASN A 46 -2.92 -7.51 12.22
CA ASN A 46 -3.20 -6.13 12.63
C ASN A 46 -1.95 -5.24 12.60
N ALA A 47 -0.89 -5.67 11.93
CA ALA A 47 0.37 -4.95 11.84
C ALA A 47 0.66 -4.52 10.41
N VAL A 48 1.15 -3.29 10.25
CA VAL A 48 1.68 -2.83 8.96
C VAL A 48 3.11 -3.33 8.84
N VAL A 49 3.33 -4.25 7.90
CA VAL A 49 4.62 -4.89 7.64
C VAL A 49 5.37 -4.23 6.48
N GLY A 50 4.67 -3.48 5.62
CA GLY A 50 5.30 -2.77 4.51
C GLY A 50 4.63 -1.42 4.25
N ARG A 51 5.43 -0.45 3.81
CA ARG A 51 4.98 0.88 3.40
C ARG A 51 5.79 1.33 2.20
N GLY A 52 5.16 2.03 1.27
CA GLY A 52 5.83 2.57 0.09
C GLY A 52 5.07 3.75 -0.50
N TYR A 53 5.79 4.61 -1.19
CA TYR A 53 5.26 5.67 -2.04
C TYR A 53 5.96 5.62 -3.39
N ASN A 54 5.36 6.19 -4.43
CA ASN A 54 5.93 6.19 -5.77
C ASN A 54 7.29 6.88 -5.79
N GLN A 55 8.30 6.26 -6.40
CA GLN A 55 9.68 6.80 -6.50
C GLN A 55 10.21 6.70 -7.94
N ARG A 56 9.31 6.75 -8.93
CA ARG A 56 9.63 6.58 -10.36
C ARG A 56 10.61 7.65 -10.83
N GLU A 57 10.35 8.91 -10.50
CA GLU A 57 11.17 10.03 -10.99
C GLU A 57 12.54 10.05 -10.31
N THR A 58 12.54 9.82 -8.99
CA THR A 58 13.71 9.81 -8.13
C THR A 58 14.68 8.69 -8.51
N LEU A 59 14.16 7.46 -8.68
CA LEU A 59 14.97 6.29 -9.01
C LEU A 59 15.18 6.12 -10.52
N LYS A 60 14.50 6.92 -11.35
CA LYS A 60 14.46 6.78 -12.82
C LYS A 60 14.08 5.36 -13.25
N ASP A 61 13.17 4.77 -12.48
CA ASP A 61 12.74 3.39 -12.65
C ASP A 61 11.22 3.36 -12.83
N PRO A 62 10.72 2.99 -14.03
CA PRO A 62 9.28 2.92 -14.27
C PRO A 62 8.56 1.87 -13.41
N THR A 63 9.29 0.97 -12.74
CA THR A 63 8.73 -0.06 -11.87
C THR A 63 8.69 0.34 -10.40
N ALA A 64 9.29 1.49 -10.02
CA ALA A 64 9.35 2.00 -8.64
C ALA A 64 8.01 2.60 -8.17
N HIS A 65 6.94 1.86 -8.40
CA HIS A 65 5.59 2.13 -7.92
C HIS A 65 5.48 1.90 -6.41
N ALA A 66 4.54 2.58 -5.78
CA ALA A 66 4.31 2.48 -4.33
C ALA A 66 4.07 1.02 -3.89
N GLU A 67 3.33 0.24 -4.69
CA GLU A 67 3.00 -1.15 -4.43
C GLU A 67 4.25 -2.03 -4.41
N MET A 68 5.13 -1.87 -5.40
CA MET A 68 6.39 -2.62 -5.49
C MET A 68 7.26 -2.35 -4.28
N ILE A 69 7.41 -1.08 -3.92
CA ILE A 69 8.21 -0.65 -2.77
C ILE A 69 7.62 -1.18 -1.46
N ALA A 70 6.29 -1.13 -1.29
CA ALA A 70 5.62 -1.64 -0.10
C ALA A 70 5.75 -3.17 0.04
N ILE A 71 5.69 -3.92 -1.08
CA ILE A 71 5.91 -5.37 -1.10
C ILE A 71 7.36 -5.70 -0.75
N THR A 72 8.33 -5.02 -1.35
CA THR A 72 9.75 -5.22 -1.01
C THR A 72 10.03 -4.88 0.44
N ALA A 73 9.44 -3.80 0.98
CA ALA A 73 9.56 -3.47 2.41
C ALA A 73 8.98 -4.57 3.32
N ALA A 74 7.81 -5.10 2.96
CA ALA A 74 7.18 -6.20 3.70
C ALA A 74 8.00 -7.49 3.67
N ALA A 75 8.62 -7.80 2.54
CA ALA A 75 9.46 -9.00 2.40
C ALA A 75 10.75 -8.95 3.24
N ASN A 76 11.16 -7.77 3.71
CA ASN A 76 12.36 -7.55 4.52
C ASN A 76 12.06 -7.32 6.01
N THR A 77 10.81 -7.58 6.46
CA THR A 77 10.35 -7.43 7.85
C THR A 77 10.10 -8.81 8.46
#